data_AF-A0AAQ4E5S0-F1
#
_entry.id   AF-A0AAQ4E5S0-F1
#
_cell.length_a   1.000
_cell.length_b   1.000
_cell.length_c   1.000
_cell.angle_alpha   90.00
_cell.angle_beta   90.00
_cell.angle_gamma   90.00
#
_symmetry.space_group_name_H-M   'P 1'
#
loop_
_entity.id
_entity.type
_entity.pdbx_description
1 polymer ?
#
loop_
_entity_poly.entity_id
_entity_poly.type
_entity_poly.pdbx_seq_one_letter_code
_entity_poly.pdbx_strand_id
1 'polypeptide(L)'
;MLFKFCGDRDCPDWLLAEIGSLSKISSVKVKLLCVQVVNGILNSQIGFDKVAKLTADSKFTTDDVKGVLMALEFILKNSTKFAVDEESLVNELTQLGLPREHAVS
;
A
#
# COMPACT_ATOMS: atom_id res chain seq x y z
N MET A 1 1.43 -0.82 -18.82
CA MET A 1 0.19 0.01 -18.76
C MET A 1 0.59 1.23 -17.97
N LEU A 2 0.29 2.44 -18.44
CA LEU A 2 0.73 3.67 -17.78
C LEU A 2 -0.18 3.96 -16.60
N PHE A 3 0.39 4.14 -15.41
CA PHE A 3 -0.37 4.45 -14.21
C PHE A 3 -0.31 5.94 -13.90
N LYS A 4 -1.47 6.59 -13.77
CA LYS A 4 -1.64 7.98 -13.32
C LYS A 4 -1.02 8.18 -11.94
N PHE A 5 -1.18 7.23 -11.02
CA PHE A 5 -0.51 7.33 -9.72
C PHE A 5 1.02 7.23 -9.83
N CYS A 6 1.59 6.71 -10.93
CA CYS A 6 3.03 6.78 -11.19
C CYS A 6 3.44 7.99 -12.04
N GLY A 7 2.50 8.89 -12.37
CA GLY A 7 2.72 10.02 -13.27
C GLY A 7 2.82 9.59 -14.73
N ASP A 8 1.89 8.73 -15.17
CA ASP A 8 1.85 8.14 -16.51
C ASP A 8 3.13 7.35 -16.84
N ARG A 9 3.61 6.61 -15.84
CA ARG A 9 4.77 5.72 -15.94
C ARG A 9 4.39 4.30 -15.55
N ASP A 10 5.22 3.34 -15.95
CA ASP A 10 5.07 1.96 -15.48
C ASP A 10 5.31 1.87 -13.97
N CYS A 11 4.58 0.95 -13.35
CA CYS A 11 4.75 0.59 -11.96
C CYS A 11 6.08 -0.16 -11.79
N PRO A 12 6.95 0.25 -10.85
CA PRO A 12 8.24 -0.41 -10.68
C PRO A 12 8.07 -1.84 -10.16
N ASP A 13 8.96 -2.75 -10.58
CA ASP A 13 8.86 -4.20 -10.28
C ASP A 13 8.80 -4.52 -8.78
N TRP A 14 9.51 -3.75 -7.95
CA TRP A 14 9.46 -3.92 -6.50
C TRP A 14 8.06 -3.63 -5.94
N LEU A 15 7.34 -2.64 -6.48
CA LEU A 15 5.99 -2.32 -6.04
C LEU A 15 5.01 -3.42 -6.45
N LEU A 16 5.19 -3.99 -7.65
CA LEU A 16 4.40 -5.12 -8.13
C LEU A 16 4.55 -6.35 -7.22
N ALA A 17 5.77 -6.65 -6.78
CA ALA A 17 6.03 -7.74 -5.84
C ALA A 17 5.29 -7.53 -4.51
N GLU A 18 5.33 -6.30 -3.97
CA GLU A 18 4.64 -5.94 -2.73
C GLU A 18 3.12 -5.93 -2.87
N ILE A 19 2.56 -5.56 -4.03
CA ILE A 19 1.12 -5.69 -4.32
C ILE A 19 0.71 -7.18 -4.24
N GLY A 20 1.55 -8.09 -4.75
CA GLY A 20 1.35 -9.52 -4.62
C GLY A 20 1.37 -10.02 -3.16
N SER A 21 2.21 -9.41 -2.32
CA SER A 21 2.25 -9.68 -0.87
C SER A 21 1.01 -9.12 -0.15
N LEU A 22 0.59 -7.89 -0.48
CA LEU A 22 -0.62 -7.24 0.04
C LEU A 22 -1.90 -8.05 -0.26
N SER A 23 -1.98 -8.67 -1.43
CA SER A 23 -3.10 -9.51 -1.86
C SER A 23 -3.27 -10.78 -1.01
N LYS A 24 -2.22 -11.22 -0.30
CA LYS A 24 -2.26 -12.39 0.59
C LYS A 24 -2.73 -12.06 2.02
N ILE A 25 -2.78 -10.77 2.37
CA ILE A 25 -3.24 -10.28 3.68
C ILE A 25 -4.75 -10.05 3.61
N SER A 26 -5.44 -9.93 4.76
CA SER A 26 -6.86 -9.52 4.80
C SER A 26 -7.01 -8.00 4.65
N SER A 27 -8.09 -7.53 4.01
CA SER A 27 -8.33 -6.09 3.77
C SER A 27 -8.31 -5.26 5.05
N VAL A 28 -8.77 -5.82 6.17
CA VAL A 28 -8.75 -5.17 7.49
C VAL A 28 -7.32 -4.86 7.95
N LYS A 29 -6.39 -5.80 7.76
CA LYS A 29 -4.98 -5.61 8.13
C LYS A 29 -4.32 -4.58 7.21
N VAL A 30 -4.60 -4.61 5.91
CA VAL A 30 -4.12 -3.60 4.95
C VAL A 30 -4.60 -2.20 5.36
N LYS A 31 -5.88 -2.07 5.74
CA LYS A 31 -6.42 -0.79 6.24
C LYS A 31 -5.71 -0.29 7.49
N LEU A 32 -5.48 -1.17 8.47
CA LEU A 32 -4.75 -0.79 9.69
C LEU A 32 -3.32 -0.35 9.39
N LEU A 33 -2.65 -1.00 8.42
CA LEU A 33 -1.32 -0.59 7.93
C LEU A 33 -1.38 0.76 7.22
N CYS A 34 -2.35 1.00 6.33
CA CYS A 34 -2.57 2.30 5.70
C CYS A 34 -2.73 3.41 6.75
N VAL A 35 -3.52 3.17 7.80
CA VAL A 35 -3.68 4.13 8.90
C VAL A 35 -2.36 4.40 9.62
N GLN A 36 -1.50 3.38 9.83
CA GLN A 36 -0.17 3.60 10.41
C GLN A 36 0.74 4.39 9.47
N VAL A 37 0.69 4.14 8.16
CA VAL A 37 1.45 4.87 7.15
C VAL A 37 1.03 6.33 7.09
N VAL A 38 -0.28 6.60 7.02
CA VAL A 38 -0.83 7.96 7.03
C VAL A 38 -0.44 8.69 8.33
N ASN A 39 -0.54 8.02 9.48
CA ASN A 39 -0.05 8.60 10.74
C ASN A 39 1.47 8.84 10.71
N GLY A 40 2.25 7.97 10.07
CA GLY A 40 3.67 8.15 9.84
C GLY A 40 3.98 9.38 8.98
N ILE A 41 3.23 9.57 7.90
CA ILE A 41 3.37 10.74 7.01
C ILE A 41 3.01 12.03 7.74
N LEU A 42 1.93 12.02 8.55
CA LEU A 42 1.43 13.22 9.24
C LEU A 42 2.17 13.56 10.54
N ASN A 43 2.48 12.57 11.37
CA ASN A 43 3.07 12.76 12.70
C ASN A 43 4.56 12.38 12.76
N SER A 44 5.19 11.99 11.64
CA SER A 44 6.57 11.47 11.57
C SER A 44 6.86 10.30 12.53
N GLN A 45 5.82 9.64 13.04
CA GLN A 45 5.92 8.47 13.91
C GLN A 45 5.14 7.31 13.29
N ILE A 46 5.88 6.34 12.78
CA ILE A 46 5.32 5.04 12.44
C ILE A 46 5.38 4.18 13.69
N GLY A 47 4.22 3.74 14.17
CA GLY A 47 4.13 2.80 15.29
C GLY A 47 4.58 1.41 14.87
N PHE A 48 5.89 1.20 14.71
CA PHE A 48 6.47 -0.09 14.31
C PHE A 48 6.03 -1.24 15.22
N ASP A 49 5.80 -0.98 16.52
CA ASP A 49 5.23 -1.96 17.45
C ASP A 49 3.81 -2.42 17.05
N LYS A 50 2.96 -1.49 16.61
CA LYS A 50 1.61 -1.82 16.11
C LYS A 50 1.69 -2.55 14.77
N VAL A 51 2.53 -2.07 13.86
CA VAL A 51 2.75 -2.72 12.56
C VAL A 51 3.24 -4.16 12.76
N ALA A 52 4.21 -4.38 13.63
CA ALA A 52 4.73 -5.71 13.99
C ALA A 52 3.64 -6.61 14.58
N LYS A 53 2.80 -6.10 15.49
CA LYS A 53 1.66 -6.86 16.04
C LYS A 53 0.61 -7.23 14.99
N LEU A 54 0.34 -6.33 14.04
CA LEU A 54 -0.64 -6.57 12.96
C LEU A 54 -0.16 -7.60 11.94
N THR A 55 1.16 -7.71 11.76
CA THR A 55 1.81 -8.59 10.78
C THR A 55 2.34 -9.89 11.41
N ALA A 56 2.41 -9.96 12.74
CA ALA A 56 2.80 -11.16 13.50
C ALA A 56 1.97 -12.40 13.15
N ASP A 57 0.68 -12.21 12.87
CA ASP A 57 -0.25 -13.27 12.51
C ASP A 57 -0.20 -13.66 11.01
N SER A 58 0.42 -12.82 10.17
CA SER A 58 0.40 -12.96 8.71
C SER A 58 1.53 -13.80 8.12
N LYS A 59 2.44 -14.37 8.94
CA LYS A 59 3.73 -14.98 8.51
C LYS A 59 4.67 -14.01 7.75
N PHE A 60 4.44 -12.71 7.87
CA PHE A 60 5.28 -11.70 7.21
C PHE A 60 6.60 -11.57 7.97
N THR A 61 7.71 -11.52 7.23
CA THR A 61 9.01 -11.20 7.84
C THR A 61 9.10 -9.68 8.05
N THR A 62 10.02 -9.23 8.91
CA THR A 62 10.28 -7.80 9.09
C THR A 62 10.60 -7.08 7.77
N ASP A 63 11.14 -7.80 6.79
CA ASP A 63 11.45 -7.29 5.46
C ASP A 63 10.16 -7.11 4.62
N ASP A 64 9.30 -8.13 4.53
CA ASP A 64 7.99 -8.02 3.87
C ASP A 64 7.15 -6.88 4.46
N VAL A 65 7.17 -6.74 5.79
CA VAL A 65 6.44 -5.66 6.47
C VAL A 65 6.91 -4.29 6.00
N LYS A 66 8.23 -4.10 5.89
CA LYS A 66 8.81 -2.84 5.40
C LYS A 66 8.50 -2.62 3.92
N GLY A 67 8.57 -3.68 3.12
CA GLY A 67 8.20 -3.64 1.70
C GLY A 67 6.76 -3.15 1.52
N VAL A 68 5.82 -3.78 2.22
CA VAL A 68 4.40 -3.38 2.18
C VAL A 68 4.20 -1.96 2.69
N LEU A 69 4.91 -1.57 3.76
CA LEU A 69 4.84 -0.21 4.29
C LEU A 69 5.32 0.83 3.26
N MET A 70 6.45 0.54 2.59
CA MET A 70 7.01 1.38 1.53
C MET A 70 6.08 1.42 0.32
N ALA A 71 5.46 0.31 -0.05
CA ALA A 71 4.49 0.24 -1.14
C ALA A 71 3.28 1.15 -0.84
N LEU A 72 2.68 1.02 0.35
CA LEU A 72 1.56 1.85 0.76
C LEU A 72 1.93 3.33 0.84
N GLU A 73 3.10 3.65 1.41
CA GLU A 73 3.57 5.05 1.47
C GLU A 73 3.80 5.62 0.07
N PHE A 74 4.39 4.83 -0.83
CA PHE A 74 4.63 5.22 -2.21
C PHE A 74 3.31 5.46 -2.94
N ILE A 75 2.35 4.54 -2.83
CA ILE A 75 1.02 4.70 -3.43
C ILE A 75 0.38 5.99 -2.91
N LEU A 76 0.28 6.17 -1.59
CA LEU A 76 -0.36 7.36 -1.00
C LEU A 76 0.33 8.67 -1.39
N LYS A 77 1.67 8.73 -1.30
CA LYS A 77 2.43 9.92 -1.68
C LYS A 77 2.26 10.25 -3.16
N ASN A 78 2.35 9.27 -4.04
CA ASN A 78 2.26 9.54 -5.46
C ASN A 78 0.81 9.85 -5.88
N SER A 79 -0.19 9.14 -5.38
CA SER A 79 -1.61 9.48 -5.64
C SER A 79 -1.92 10.91 -5.20
N THR A 80 -1.40 11.35 -4.05
CA THR A 80 -1.55 12.73 -3.58
C THR A 80 -0.78 13.72 -4.47
N LYS A 81 0.44 13.36 -4.88
CA LYS A 81 1.30 14.20 -5.73
C LYS A 81 0.74 14.42 -7.12
N PHE A 82 0.15 13.40 -7.72
CA PHE A 82 -0.45 13.45 -9.05
C PHE A 82 -1.96 13.78 -9.02
N ALA A 83 -2.51 14.08 -7.84
CA ALA A 83 -3.92 14.41 -7.63
C ALA A 83 -4.87 13.38 -8.29
N VAL A 84 -4.54 12.09 -8.14
CA VAL A 84 -5.33 11.00 -8.72
C VAL A 84 -6.60 10.79 -7.91
N ASP A 85 -7.73 10.72 -8.59
CA ASP A 85 -9.01 10.40 -7.98
C ASP A 85 -9.05 8.97 -7.43
N GLU A 86 -9.85 8.77 -6.39
CA GLU A 86 -9.99 7.46 -5.72
C GLU A 86 -10.40 6.36 -6.71
N GLU A 87 -11.35 6.64 -7.60
CA GLU A 87 -11.84 5.67 -8.57
C GLU A 87 -10.74 5.22 -9.55
N SER A 88 -9.96 6.17 -10.10
CA SER A 88 -8.79 5.86 -10.92
C SER A 88 -7.77 5.05 -10.13
N LEU A 89 -7.43 5.47 -8.90
CA LEU A 89 -6.45 4.77 -8.07
C LEU A 89 -6.89 3.33 -7.77
N VAL A 90 -8.16 3.12 -7.43
CA VAL A 90 -8.75 1.80 -7.20
C VAL A 90 -8.63 0.94 -8.45
N ASN A 91 -8.99 1.49 -9.61
CA ASN A 91 -8.97 0.76 -10.86
C ASN A 91 -7.53 0.34 -11.23
N GLU A 92 -6.57 1.23 -10.99
CA GLU A 92 -5.14 0.99 -11.20
C GLU A 92 -4.57 -0.08 -10.27
N LEU A 93 -4.84 0.02 -8.97
CA LEU A 93 -4.43 -0.98 -7.98
C LEU A 93 -5.08 -2.35 -8.26
N THR A 94 -6.32 -2.35 -8.74
CA THR A 94 -7.03 -3.58 -9.13
C THR A 94 -6.38 -4.22 -10.37
N GLN A 95 -5.96 -3.41 -11.34
CA GLN A 95 -5.21 -3.89 -12.51
C GLN A 95 -3.83 -4.47 -12.13
N LEU A 96 -3.22 -3.96 -11.07
CA LEU A 96 -1.95 -4.48 -10.54
C LEU A 96 -2.10 -5.79 -9.75
N GLY A 97 -3.33 -6.25 -9.49
CA GLY A 97 -3.61 -7.50 -8.79
C GLY A 97 -4.00 -7.34 -7.31
N LEU A 98 -4.22 -6.10 -6.85
CA LEU A 98 -4.78 -5.86 -5.53
C LEU A 98 -6.29 -6.15 -5.56
N PRO A 99 -6.88 -6.87 -4.59
CA PRO A 99 -8.31 -7.10 -4.59
C PRO A 99 -9.05 -5.78 -4.36
N ARG A 100 -10.18 -5.56 -5.05
CA ARG A 100 -10.94 -4.30 -4.95
C ARG A 100 -11.34 -3.94 -3.52
N GLU A 101 -11.62 -4.95 -2.69
CA GLU A 101 -11.91 -4.78 -1.25
C GLU A 101 -10.77 -4.13 -0.45
N HIS A 102 -9.53 -4.23 -0.94
CA HIS A 102 -8.36 -3.60 -0.34
C HIS A 102 -8.15 -2.18 -0.85
N ALA A 103 -8.72 -1.83 -2.00
CA ALA A 103 -8.50 -0.56 -2.67
C ALA A 103 -9.57 0.49 -2.31
N VAL A 104 -10.79 0.08 -1.96
CA VAL A 104 -11.98 0.96 -1.86
C VAL A 104 -12.29 1.43 -0.41
N SER A 105 -11.48 1.13 0.61
CA SER A 105 -11.91 1.25 2.03
C SER A 105 -10.98 1.93 3.00
#